data_AF-A0A403T6P2-F1
#
_entry.id   AF-A0A403T6P2-F1
#
_cell.length_a   1.000
_cell.length_b   1.000
_cell.length_c   1.000
_cell.angle_alpha   90.00
_cell.angle_beta   90.00
_cell.angle_gamma   90.00
#
_symmetry.space_group_name_H-M   'P 1'
#
loop_
_entity.id
_entity.type
_entity.pdbx_description
1 polymer ?
#
loop_
_entity_poly.entity_id
_entity_poly.type
_entity_poly.pdbx_seq_one_letter_code
_entity_poly.pdbx_strand_id
1 'polypeptide(L)'
;MEIQYRIPGTGVAMLSALFCLSAKATTSQSALHQQAQQKALQEKLVPATPDVRLAPGKTPENTSLTFPAESPCFPLTHIDIQGRDNFPHWVPFSSFTRQIRGNCLGIRGITQLADRMQDRLSSYGWVTSRVLVPGQDLRQDTLHLQIVPGRIISFHR
;
A
#
# COMPACT_ATOMS: atom_id res chain seq x y z
N MET A 1 -25.75 78.49 28.56
CA MET A 1 -25.25 79.66 27.82
C MET A 1 -25.30 79.28 26.36
N GLU A 2 -26.46 79.51 25.74
CA GLU A 2 -26.79 79.12 24.36
C GLU A 2 -26.19 80.14 23.39
N ILE A 3 -25.32 79.69 22.48
CA ILE A 3 -24.77 80.56 21.43
C ILE A 3 -25.61 80.35 20.17
N GLN A 4 -26.52 81.29 19.91
CA GLN A 4 -27.22 81.42 18.64
C GLN A 4 -26.25 81.89 17.55
N TYR A 5 -26.03 81.11 16.49
CA TYR A 5 -25.38 81.58 15.26
C TYR A 5 -26.45 81.93 14.22
N ARG A 6 -26.67 83.24 14.02
CA ARG A 6 -27.56 83.82 13.01
C ARG A 6 -26.81 83.89 11.69
N ILE A 7 -27.15 83.04 10.72
CA ILE A 7 -26.55 83.04 9.37
C ILE A 7 -27.46 83.90 8.46
N PRO A 8 -26.97 85.02 7.88
CA PRO A 8 -27.71 85.74 6.85
C PRO A 8 -27.52 85.04 5.50
N GLY A 9 -28.61 84.93 4.73
CA GLY A 9 -28.65 84.19 3.47
C GLY A 9 -27.81 84.80 2.35
N THR A 10 -27.39 83.96 1.42
CA THR A 10 -27.89 83.93 0.02
C THR A 10 -27.17 82.82 -0.75
N GLY A 11 -27.98 81.96 -1.38
CA GLY A 11 -27.72 81.27 -2.65
C GLY A 11 -26.37 80.59 -2.90
N VAL A 12 -26.33 79.26 -2.74
CA VAL A 12 -25.82 78.36 -3.79
C VAL A 12 -26.72 77.13 -3.80
N ALA A 13 -27.46 76.95 -4.88
CA ALA A 13 -28.08 75.69 -5.21
C ALA A 13 -27.04 74.79 -5.91
N MET A 14 -27.22 73.48 -5.73
CA MET A 14 -26.80 72.38 -6.62
C MET A 14 -25.61 71.52 -6.15
N LEU A 15 -25.83 70.20 -6.29
CA LEU A 15 -24.92 69.03 -6.21
C LEU A 15 -24.63 68.54 -4.77
N SER A 16 -24.86 67.29 -4.37
CA SER A 16 -24.54 66.05 -5.09
C SER A 16 -25.20 64.84 -4.41
N ALA A 17 -25.39 63.79 -5.21
CA ALA A 17 -25.96 62.48 -4.94
C ALA A 17 -25.57 61.79 -3.62
N LEU A 18 -26.52 60.97 -3.14
CA LEU A 18 -26.28 59.82 -2.26
C LEU A 18 -25.10 58.99 -2.81
N PHE A 19 -23.97 59.00 -2.10
CA PHE A 19 -22.97 57.94 -2.26
C PHE A 19 -23.43 56.72 -1.45
N CYS A 20 -24.22 55.84 -2.09
CA CYS A 20 -24.27 54.44 -1.66
C CYS A 20 -22.91 53.80 -1.99
N LEU A 21 -21.99 53.82 -1.02
CA LEU A 21 -20.73 53.10 -1.13
C LEU A 21 -21.04 51.59 -1.14
N SER A 22 -20.97 50.97 -2.31
CA SER A 22 -21.20 49.54 -2.46
C SER A 22 -20.06 48.76 -1.78
N ALA A 23 -20.30 48.28 -0.57
CA ALA A 23 -19.44 47.34 0.14
C ALA A 23 -19.51 45.94 -0.52
N LYS A 24 -18.91 45.77 -1.71
CA LYS A 24 -18.77 44.47 -2.38
C LYS A 24 -17.35 43.90 -2.37
N ALA A 25 -16.37 44.64 -1.83
CA ALA A 25 -14.96 44.21 -1.77
C ALA A 25 -14.54 43.58 -0.42
N THR A 26 -15.27 43.84 0.67
CA THR A 26 -14.89 43.39 2.02
C THR A 26 -15.25 41.93 2.31
N THR A 27 -16.36 41.43 1.74
CA THR A 27 -16.84 40.06 1.99
C THR A 27 -15.96 38.98 1.35
N SER A 28 -15.36 39.26 0.18
CA SER A 28 -14.45 38.33 -0.48
C SER A 28 -13.08 38.29 0.18
N GLN A 29 -12.53 39.44 0.59
CA GLN A 29 -11.26 39.50 1.33
C GLN A 29 -11.34 38.80 2.70
N SER A 30 -12.43 39.00 3.44
CA SER A 30 -12.64 38.34 4.74
C SER A 30 -12.82 36.83 4.62
N ALA A 31 -13.57 36.34 3.62
CA ALA A 31 -13.71 34.91 3.35
C ALA A 31 -12.38 34.24 2.98
N LEU A 32 -11.54 34.90 2.16
CA LEU A 32 -10.20 34.41 1.82
C LEU A 32 -9.28 34.32 3.06
N HIS A 33 -9.36 35.31 3.95
CA HIS A 33 -8.59 35.30 5.20
C HIS A 33 -9.01 34.15 6.12
N GLN A 34 -10.31 33.92 6.27
CA GLN A 34 -10.84 32.84 7.09
C GLN A 34 -10.46 31.47 6.52
N GLN A 35 -10.50 31.30 5.20
CA GLN A 35 -10.04 30.07 4.54
C GLN A 35 -8.53 29.83 4.75
N ALA A 36 -7.71 30.87 4.69
CA ALA A 36 -6.27 30.76 4.95
C ALA A 36 -5.98 30.33 6.40
N GLN A 37 -6.71 30.89 7.38
CA GLN A 37 -6.59 30.49 8.78
C GLN A 37 -7.00 29.03 8.99
N GLN A 38 -8.08 28.57 8.35
CA GLN A 38 -8.52 27.16 8.43
C GLN A 38 -7.47 26.21 7.86
N LYS A 39 -6.85 26.54 6.72
CA LYS A 39 -5.77 25.73 6.14
C LYS A 39 -4.56 25.66 7.07
N ALA A 40 -4.13 26.78 7.63
CA ALA A 40 -3.00 26.82 8.56
C ALA A 40 -3.27 26.01 9.84
N LEU A 41 -4.51 26.00 10.33
CA LEU A 41 -4.90 25.13 11.44
C LEU A 41 -4.87 23.66 11.04
N GLN A 42 -5.36 23.32 9.84
CA GLN A 42 -5.37 21.95 9.34
C GLN A 42 -3.95 21.40 9.16
N GLU A 43 -3.02 22.19 8.62
CA GLU A 43 -1.61 21.81 8.50
C GLU A 43 -0.95 21.53 9.86
N LYS A 44 -1.30 22.29 10.91
CA LYS A 44 -0.82 22.06 12.28
C LYS A 44 -1.42 20.80 12.93
N LEU A 45 -2.58 20.34 12.46
CA LEU A 45 -3.26 19.15 12.94
C LEU A 45 -2.80 17.87 12.24
N VAL A 46 -2.10 17.97 11.11
CA VAL A 46 -1.50 16.80 10.45
C VAL A 46 -0.36 16.31 11.33
N PRO A 47 -0.48 15.12 11.94
CA PRO A 47 0.60 14.57 12.74
C PRO A 47 1.82 14.38 11.83
N ALA A 48 3.01 14.76 12.30
CA ALA A 48 4.27 14.41 11.64
C ALA A 48 4.54 12.91 11.83
N THR A 49 3.72 12.05 11.22
CA THR A 49 4.00 10.62 11.17
C THR A 49 5.15 10.43 10.19
N PRO A 50 6.26 9.79 10.61
CA PRO A 50 7.30 9.43 9.65
C PRO A 50 6.66 8.55 8.56
N ASP A 51 6.86 8.92 7.31
CA ASP A 51 6.49 8.08 6.17
C ASP A 51 7.43 6.87 6.18
N VAL A 52 7.01 5.80 6.86
CA VAL A 52 7.76 4.54 6.92
C VAL A 52 7.51 3.78 5.63
N ARG A 53 8.33 4.08 4.61
CA ARG A 53 8.42 3.23 3.43
C ARG A 53 9.30 2.05 3.74
N LEU A 54 8.67 0.89 3.93
CA LEU A 54 9.41 -0.37 3.88
C LEU A 54 10.07 -0.47 2.50
N ALA A 55 11.32 -0.91 2.46
CA ALA A 55 11.95 -1.26 1.20
C ALA A 55 11.00 -2.22 0.46
N PRO A 56 10.75 -2.01 -0.85
CA PRO A 56 9.92 -2.93 -1.60
C PRO A 56 10.47 -4.34 -1.35
N GLY A 57 9.61 -5.23 -0.84
CA GLY A 57 9.97 -6.64 -0.73
C GLY A 57 10.44 -7.12 -2.10
N LYS A 58 11.40 -8.04 -2.14
CA LYS A 58 11.91 -8.59 -3.41
C LYS A 58 10.70 -9.07 -4.22
N THR A 59 10.30 -8.33 -5.24
CA THR A 59 9.32 -8.82 -6.20
C THR A 59 10.04 -9.94 -6.92
N PRO A 60 9.63 -11.21 -6.79
CA PRO A 60 10.26 -12.28 -7.52
C PRO A 60 10.12 -11.94 -9.00
N GLU A 61 11.23 -11.57 -9.65
CA GLU A 61 11.23 -11.30 -11.09
C GLU A 61 10.57 -12.46 -11.80
N ASN A 62 9.84 -12.22 -12.89
CA ASN A 62 9.28 -13.32 -13.69
C ASN A 62 10.34 -14.13 -14.45
N THR A 63 11.61 -14.00 -14.07
CA THR A 63 12.73 -14.79 -14.52
C THR A 63 12.48 -16.27 -14.24
N SER A 64 12.75 -17.10 -15.25
CA SER A 64 12.67 -18.55 -15.17
C SER A 64 13.60 -19.06 -14.07
N LEU A 65 13.12 -19.95 -13.20
CA LEU A 65 13.98 -20.65 -12.25
C LEU A 65 14.82 -21.67 -13.03
N THR A 66 16.13 -21.63 -12.82
CA THR A 66 17.07 -22.59 -13.41
C THR A 66 17.58 -23.49 -12.30
N PHE A 67 17.29 -24.78 -12.42
CA PHE A 67 17.72 -25.76 -11.43
C PHE A 67 19.18 -26.20 -11.66
N PRO A 68 19.92 -26.51 -10.59
CA PRO A 68 21.27 -27.06 -10.70
C PRO A 68 21.25 -28.47 -11.29
N ALA A 69 22.31 -28.85 -11.98
CA ALA A 69 22.56 -30.26 -12.29
C ALA A 69 23.02 -30.98 -11.01
N GLU A 70 22.39 -32.11 -10.68
CA GLU A 70 22.63 -32.84 -9.44
C GLU A 70 22.73 -34.35 -9.69
N SER A 71 23.50 -35.04 -8.84
CA SER A 71 23.55 -36.49 -8.75
C SER A 71 23.76 -36.89 -7.28
N PRO A 72 22.87 -37.68 -6.66
CA PRO A 72 21.63 -38.21 -7.22
C PRO A 72 20.58 -37.11 -7.48
N CYS A 73 19.70 -37.35 -8.46
CA CYS A 73 18.52 -36.52 -8.73
C CYS A 73 17.32 -37.42 -9.03
N PHE A 74 16.11 -36.89 -8.81
CA PHE A 74 14.86 -37.61 -8.99
C PHE A 74 14.01 -36.92 -10.06
N PRO A 75 13.43 -37.67 -11.02
CA PRO A 75 12.50 -37.12 -11.99
C PRO A 75 11.16 -36.85 -11.29
N LEU A 76 10.87 -35.57 -11.05
CA LEU A 76 9.63 -35.16 -10.40
C LEU A 76 8.61 -34.72 -11.44
N THR A 77 7.46 -35.40 -11.48
CA THR A 77 6.37 -35.14 -12.44
C THR A 77 5.18 -34.48 -11.76
N HIS A 78 4.93 -34.80 -10.49
CA HIS A 78 3.80 -34.30 -9.72
C HIS A 78 4.26 -33.55 -8.47
N ILE A 79 3.48 -32.55 -8.08
CA ILE A 79 3.69 -31.85 -6.82
C ILE A 79 2.36 -31.75 -6.12
N ASP A 80 2.34 -32.28 -4.91
CA ASP A 80 1.22 -32.18 -3.99
C ASP A 80 1.51 -31.06 -2.99
N ILE A 81 0.63 -30.07 -2.92
CA ILE A 81 0.77 -28.92 -2.03
C ILE A 81 -0.30 -29.02 -0.95
N GLN A 82 0.10 -29.49 0.22
CA GLN A 82 -0.76 -29.57 1.38
C GLN A 82 -0.94 -28.19 2.02
N GLY A 83 -2.14 -27.94 2.57
CA GLY A 83 -2.45 -26.68 3.26
C GLY A 83 -2.81 -25.51 2.33
N ARG A 84 -2.84 -25.72 1.01
CA ARG A 84 -3.28 -24.72 0.01
C ARG A 84 -4.69 -24.18 0.26
N ASP A 85 -5.57 -24.97 0.86
CA ASP A 85 -6.98 -24.58 1.11
C ASP A 85 -7.11 -23.54 2.24
N ASN A 86 -6.04 -23.27 2.99
CA ASN A 86 -6.00 -22.16 3.93
C ASN A 86 -5.85 -20.79 3.24
N PHE A 87 -5.70 -20.76 1.92
CA PHE A 87 -5.46 -19.56 1.14
C PHE A 87 -6.62 -19.33 0.16
N PRO A 88 -6.93 -18.06 -0.17
CA PRO A 88 -7.92 -17.76 -1.18
C PRO A 88 -7.59 -18.39 -2.54
N HIS A 89 -8.62 -18.74 -3.31
CA HIS A 89 -8.48 -19.41 -4.61
C HIS A 89 -7.71 -18.59 -5.65
N TRP A 90 -7.57 -17.28 -5.46
CA TRP A 90 -6.80 -16.42 -6.35
C TRP A 90 -5.29 -16.58 -6.20
N VAL A 91 -4.79 -17.23 -5.13
CA VAL A 91 -3.36 -17.53 -4.97
C VAL A 91 -2.96 -18.63 -5.97
N PRO A 92 -2.11 -18.33 -6.97
CA PRO A 92 -1.96 -19.22 -8.12
C PRO A 92 -0.87 -20.29 -7.88
N PHE A 93 -1.07 -21.19 -6.93
CA PHE A 93 -0.07 -22.21 -6.54
C PHE A 93 0.45 -23.06 -7.71
N SER A 94 -0.42 -23.41 -8.67
CA SER A 94 -0.04 -24.17 -9.87
C SER A 94 0.93 -23.41 -10.77
N SER A 95 0.91 -22.08 -10.72
CA SER A 95 1.85 -21.25 -11.48
C SER A 95 3.26 -21.29 -10.87
N PHE A 96 3.36 -21.44 -9.54
CA PHE A 96 4.64 -21.43 -8.83
C PHE A 96 5.47 -22.68 -9.11
N THR A 97 4.81 -23.79 -9.43
CA THR A 97 5.43 -25.10 -9.62
C THR A 97 5.63 -25.50 -11.08
N ARG A 98 5.19 -24.67 -12.04
CA ARG A 98 5.21 -25.00 -13.47
C ARG A 98 6.59 -25.38 -13.98
N GLN A 99 7.63 -24.75 -13.44
CA GLN A 99 9.02 -24.91 -13.87
C GLN A 99 9.62 -26.27 -13.52
N ILE A 100 9.00 -27.08 -12.65
CA ILE A 100 9.55 -28.38 -12.25
C ILE A 100 9.35 -29.44 -13.33
N ARG A 101 8.30 -29.31 -14.15
CA ARG A 101 8.01 -30.30 -15.18
C ARG A 101 9.21 -30.48 -16.11
N GLY A 102 9.65 -31.73 -16.25
CA GLY A 102 10.78 -32.08 -17.11
C GLY A 102 12.16 -31.85 -16.49
N ASN A 103 12.26 -31.46 -15.21
CA ASN A 103 13.53 -31.33 -14.50
C ASN A 103 13.77 -32.53 -13.57
N CYS A 104 15.05 -32.91 -13.45
CA CYS A 104 15.52 -33.84 -12.44
C CYS A 104 16.03 -33.02 -11.25
N LEU A 105 15.41 -33.15 -10.07
CA LEU A 105 15.78 -32.35 -8.91
C LEU A 105 16.43 -33.22 -7.84
N GLY A 106 17.56 -32.75 -7.31
CA GLY A 106 18.10 -33.21 -6.04
C GLY A 106 17.66 -32.28 -4.92
N ILE A 107 18.32 -32.40 -3.78
CA ILE A 107 18.00 -31.61 -2.57
C ILE A 107 18.14 -30.11 -2.84
N ARG A 108 19.15 -29.66 -3.58
CA ARG A 108 19.35 -28.22 -3.81
C ARG A 108 18.28 -27.65 -4.72
N GLY A 109 17.88 -28.38 -5.76
CA GLY A 109 16.78 -27.99 -6.63
C GLY A 109 15.44 -27.88 -5.88
N ILE A 110 15.15 -28.84 -4.99
CA ILE A 110 13.94 -28.82 -4.16
C ILE A 110 13.94 -27.65 -3.17
N THR A 111 15.07 -27.39 -2.49
CA THR A 111 15.20 -26.23 -1.59
C THR A 111 15.02 -24.93 -2.35
N GLN A 112 15.66 -24.77 -3.51
CA GLN A 112 15.53 -23.59 -4.34
C GLN A 112 14.08 -23.36 -4.81
N LEU A 113 13.37 -24.44 -5.14
CA LEU A 113 11.94 -24.36 -5.44
C LEU A 113 11.14 -23.85 -4.23
N ALA A 114 11.36 -24.43 -3.04
CA ALA A 114 10.64 -24.05 -1.83
C ALA A 114 10.87 -22.57 -1.49
N ASP A 115 12.11 -22.09 -1.59
CA ASP A 115 12.48 -20.68 -1.41
C ASP A 115 11.76 -19.79 -2.44
N ARG A 116 11.71 -20.22 -3.70
CA ARG A 116 11.00 -19.49 -4.75
C ARG A 116 9.50 -19.42 -4.49
N MET A 117 8.89 -20.49 -3.99
CA MET A 117 7.49 -20.51 -3.59
C MET A 117 7.24 -19.60 -2.39
N GLN A 118 8.16 -19.56 -1.42
CA GLN A 118 8.11 -18.66 -0.27
C GLN A 118 8.16 -17.20 -0.70
N ASP A 119 9.08 -16.84 -1.61
CA ASP A 119 9.17 -15.49 -2.17
C ASP A 119 7.89 -15.08 -2.90
N ARG A 120 7.32 -15.99 -3.70
CA ARG A 120 6.04 -15.76 -4.39
C ARG A 120 4.91 -15.53 -3.38
N LEU A 121 4.74 -16.39 -2.39
CA LEU A 121 3.74 -16.18 -1.32
C LEU A 121 3.89 -14.84 -0.64
N SER A 122 5.14 -14.46 -0.33
CA SER A 122 5.45 -13.18 0.31
C SER A 122 5.07 -12.00 -0.58
N SER A 123 5.28 -12.10 -1.91
CA SER A 123 4.86 -11.07 -2.88
C SER A 123 3.34 -10.92 -3.01
N TYR A 124 2.57 -11.96 -2.66
CA TYR A 124 1.11 -11.91 -2.56
C TYR A 124 0.61 -11.46 -1.17
N GLY A 125 1.50 -11.04 -0.26
CA GLY A 125 1.14 -10.53 1.06
C GLY A 125 1.13 -11.57 2.18
N TRP A 126 1.46 -12.83 1.92
CA TRP A 126 1.43 -13.92 2.90
C TRP A 126 2.76 -14.07 3.65
N VAL A 127 3.30 -12.95 4.16
CA VAL A 127 4.67 -12.85 4.71
C VAL A 127 4.94 -13.73 5.95
N THR A 128 3.90 -14.00 6.74
CA THR A 128 3.99 -14.86 7.94
C THR A 128 3.83 -16.35 7.63
N SER A 129 3.49 -16.72 6.40
CA SER A 129 3.31 -18.11 5.99
C SER A 129 4.66 -18.77 5.68
N ARG A 130 4.72 -20.10 5.77
CA ARG A 130 5.92 -20.89 5.50
C ARG A 130 5.67 -22.02 4.53
N VAL A 131 6.57 -22.20 3.56
CA VAL A 131 6.65 -23.38 2.69
C VAL A 131 7.66 -24.35 3.29
N LEU A 132 7.24 -25.61 3.49
CA LEU A 132 8.04 -26.67 4.10
C LEU A 132 8.21 -27.84 3.14
N VAL A 133 9.38 -28.46 3.21
CA VAL A 133 9.70 -29.71 2.50
C VAL A 133 9.80 -30.83 3.56
N PRO A 134 8.74 -31.61 3.78
CA PRO A 134 8.78 -32.73 4.72
C PRO A 134 9.72 -33.84 4.23
N GLY A 135 10.24 -34.63 5.19
CA GLY A 135 10.97 -35.85 4.88
C GLY A 135 10.07 -36.84 4.13
N GLN A 136 10.49 -37.28 2.95
CA GLN A 136 9.69 -38.08 2.03
C GLN A 136 10.58 -38.93 1.11
N ASP A 137 9.99 -39.94 0.48
CA ASP A 137 10.65 -40.74 -0.55
C ASP A 137 10.40 -40.15 -1.95
N LEU A 138 11.44 -39.61 -2.56
CA LEU A 138 11.38 -38.95 -3.87
C LEU A 138 11.38 -39.92 -5.05
N ARG A 139 11.46 -41.23 -4.82
CA ARG A 139 11.41 -42.25 -5.87
C ARG A 139 10.01 -42.44 -6.47
N GLN A 140 8.98 -41.90 -5.81
CA GLN A 140 7.58 -42.03 -6.23
C GLN A 140 7.13 -40.95 -7.21
N ASP A 141 8.06 -40.23 -7.86
CA ASP A 141 7.80 -39.15 -8.85
C ASP A 141 7.04 -37.91 -8.36
N THR A 142 6.49 -37.97 -7.14
CA THR A 142 5.69 -36.93 -6.52
C THR A 142 6.47 -36.24 -5.41
N LEU A 143 6.52 -34.91 -5.47
CA LEU A 143 7.04 -34.06 -4.41
C LEU A 143 5.90 -33.51 -3.55
N HIS A 144 5.90 -33.83 -2.27
CA HIS A 144 5.00 -33.24 -1.29
C HIS A 144 5.62 -31.97 -0.71
N LEU A 145 4.87 -30.88 -0.74
CA LEU A 145 5.17 -29.62 -0.07
C LEU A 145 4.04 -29.30 0.90
N GLN A 146 4.38 -28.67 2.02
CA GLN A 146 3.38 -28.22 2.99
C GLN A 146 3.45 -26.71 3.14
N ILE A 147 2.30 -26.05 3.06
CA ILE A 147 2.20 -24.63 3.35
C ILE A 147 1.49 -24.43 4.68
N VAL A 148 2.21 -23.84 5.63
CA VAL A 148 1.69 -23.52 6.96
C VAL A 148 1.33 -22.04 6.99
N PRO A 149 0.03 -21.69 7.17
CA PRO A 149 -0.38 -20.30 7.27
C PRO A 149 0.09 -19.68 8.58
N GLY A 150 0.66 -18.48 8.51
CA GLY A 150 0.97 -17.69 9.70
C GLY A 150 -0.25 -16.91 10.18
N ARG A 151 -0.49 -16.87 11.50
CA ARG A 151 -1.57 -16.10 12.11
C ARG A 151 -1.01 -15.17 13.19
N ILE A 152 -1.48 -13.93 13.22
CA ILE A 152 -1.16 -12.98 14.28
C ILE A 152 -2.20 -13.16 15.38
N ILE A 153 -1.75 -13.50 16.59
CA ILE A 153 -2.64 -13.87 17.71
C ILE A 153 -2.79 -12.76 18.76
N SER A 154 -1.84 -11.82 18.83
CA SER A 154 -1.89 -10.70 19.76
C SER A 154 -1.20 -9.48 19.19
N PHE A 155 -1.61 -8.32 19.70
CA PHE A 155 -0.93 -7.05 19.52
C PHE A 155 -0.64 -6.50 20.92
N HIS A 156 0.60 -6.08 21.15
CA HIS A 156 0.99 -5.40 22.39
C HIS A 156 1.13 -3.91 22.09
N ARG A 157 0.58 -3.07 22.97
CA ARG A 157 0.67 -1.62 22.91
C ARG A 157 1.44 -1.12 24.12
#